data_AF-A0A6V7K3Z3-F1
#
_entry.id   AF-A0A6V7K3Z3-F1
#
_cell.length_a   1.000
_cell.length_b   1.000
_cell.length_c   1.000
_cell.angle_alpha   90.00
_cell.angle_beta   90.00
_cell.angle_gamma   90.00
#
_symmetry.space_group_name_H-M   'P 1'
#
loop_
_entity.id
_entity.type
_entity.pdbx_description
1 polymer ?
#
loop_
_entity_poly.entity_id
_entity_poly.type
_entity_poly.pdbx_seq_one_letter_code
_entity_poly.pdbx_strand_id
1 'polypeptide(L)' 'SIDEVNKFRESNEITVKGKDIPNPIERFEETNFPTYIMEAIRKQGYLQPTAIQAQAWPVALTGNDLVAIAQTGSGKTLG' A
#
# COMPACT_ATOMS: atom_id res chain seq x y z
N SER A 1 14.44 -0.03 9.07
CA SER A 1 15.65 -0.43 8.31
C SER A 1 15.23 -1.24 7.08
N ILE A 2 16.14 -1.53 6.13
CA ILE A 2 15.82 -2.39 4.98
C ILE A 2 15.34 -3.79 5.42
N ASP A 3 15.85 -4.30 6.54
CA ASP A 3 15.46 -5.60 7.09
C ASP A 3 14.02 -5.60 7.60
N GLU A 4 13.56 -4.51 8.23
CA GLU A 4 12.18 -4.36 8.67
C GLU A 4 11.22 -4.32 7.47
N VAL A 5 11.59 -3.61 6.40
CA VAL A 5 10.82 -3.57 5.15
C VAL A 5 10.72 -4.94 4.51
N ASN A 6 11.82 -5.70 4.49
CA ASN A 6 11.82 -7.06 3.94
C ASN A 6 10.97 -8.01 4.79
N LYS A 7 11.07 -7.94 6.12
CA LYS A 7 10.21 -8.72 7.02
C LYS A 7 8.72 -8.40 6.84
N PHE A 8 8.38 -7.12 6.69
CA PHE A 8 7.01 -6.73 6.42
C PHE A 8 6.51 -7.33 5.11
N ARG A 9 7.31 -7.25 4.04
CA ARG A 9 6.97 -7.82 2.73
C ARG A 9 6.79 -9.34 2.80
N GLU A 10 7.70 -10.06 3.45
CA GLU A 10 7.61 -11.51 3.63
C GLU A 10 6.35 -11.90 4.42
N SER A 11 6.10 -11.22 5.55
CA SER A 11 4.95 -11.53 6.42
C SER A 11 3.60 -11.26 5.76
N ASN A 12 3.56 -10.37 4.76
CA ASN A 12 2.38 -10.00 4.01
C ASN A 12 2.34 -10.61 2.60
N GLU A 13 3.24 -11.56 2.29
CA GLU A 13 3.36 -12.23 1.00
C GLU A 13 3.52 -11.26 -0.19
N ILE A 14 4.18 -10.12 0.04
CA ILE A 14 4.43 -9.07 -0.96
C ILE A 14 5.73 -9.39 -1.70
N THR A 15 5.62 -9.55 -3.02
CA THR A 15 6.77 -9.62 -3.92
C THR A 15 6.86 -8.36 -4.77
N VAL A 16 8.04 -7.74 -4.84
CA VAL A 16 8.30 -6.55 -5.64
C VAL A 16 9.36 -6.83 -6.71
N LYS A 17 9.18 -6.27 -7.91
CA LYS A 17 10.15 -6.34 -9.01
C LYS A 17 10.23 -4.99 -9.70
N GLY A 18 11.44 -4.48 -9.91
CA GLY A 18 11.67 -3.14 -10.47
C GLY A 18 12.85 -2.44 -9.79
N LYS A 19 13.10 -1.19 -10.19
CA LYS A 19 14.11 -0.31 -9.58
C LYS A 19 13.40 0.79 -8.77
N ASP A 20 14.07 1.28 -7.74
CA ASP A 20 13.63 2.43 -6.94
C ASP A 20 12.21 2.32 -6.39
N ILE A 21 11.85 1.11 -5.94
CA ILE A 21 10.53 0.81 -5.39
C ILE A 21 10.43 1.39 -3.97
N PRO A 22 9.49 2.30 -3.70
CA PRO A 22 9.26 2.84 -2.37
C PRO A 22 8.97 1.76 -1.32
N ASN A 23 9.25 2.10 -0.06
CA ASN A 23 8.88 1.26 1.05
C ASN A 23 7.35 1.18 1.19
N PRO A 24 6.82 0.05 1.67
CA PRO A 24 5.41 -0.06 1.99
C PRO A 24 5.07 0.87 3.16
N ILE A 25 3.82 1.31 3.19
CA ILE A 25 3.24 2.04 4.33
C ILE A 25 2.49 1.06 5.24
N GLU A 26 2.58 1.26 6.54
CA GLU A 26 1.85 0.43 7.51
C GLU A 26 0.59 1.12 8.03
N ARG A 27 0.52 2.45 7.87
CA ARG A 27 -0.60 3.29 8.33
C ARG A 27 -1.03 4.26 7.23
N PHE A 28 -2.31 4.58 7.18
CA PHE A 28 -2.84 5.55 6.23
C PHE A 28 -2.24 6.95 6.44
N GLU A 29 -1.94 7.29 7.70
CA GLU A 29 -1.36 8.57 8.10
C GLU A 29 0.09 8.78 7.61
N GLU A 30 0.77 7.72 7.17
CA GLU A 30 2.09 7.82 6.52
C GLU A 30 1.98 8.33 5.08
N THR A 31 0.78 8.32 4.52
CA THR A 31 0.51 8.92 3.21
C THR A 31 0.20 10.40 3.35
N ASN A 32 0.55 11.17 2.32
CA ASN A 32 0.14 12.57 2.23
C ASN A 32 -1.20 12.71 1.49
N PHE A 33 -2.14 11.80 1.73
CA PHE A 33 -3.43 11.82 1.05
C PHE A 33 -4.28 13.02 1.49
N PRO A 34 -5.08 13.61 0.58
CA PRO A 34 -6.03 14.64 0.94
C PRO A 34 -7.02 14.19 2.02
N THR A 35 -7.50 15.13 2.83
CA THR A 35 -8.43 14.86 3.94
C THR A 35 -9.67 14.07 3.51
N TYR A 36 -10.22 14.36 2.31
CA TYR A 36 -11.41 13.66 1.82
C TYR A 36 -11.17 12.15 1.54
N ILE A 37 -9.95 11.75 1.13
CA ILE A 37 -9.56 10.35 0.96
C ILE A 37 -9.46 9.67 2.33
N MET A 38 -8.79 10.34 3.27
CA MET A 38 -8.63 9.82 4.64
C MET A 38 -9.99 9.64 5.34
N GLU A 39 -10.94 10.56 5.11
CA GLU A 39 -12.31 10.42 5.59
C GLU A 39 -13.06 9.24 4.96
N ALA A 40 -12.88 9.01 3.65
CA ALA A 40 -13.49 7.86 2.96
C ALA A 40 -12.95 6.53 3.52
N ILE A 41 -11.64 6.42 3.69
CA ILE A 41 -10.98 5.24 4.28
C ILE A 41 -11.51 4.99 5.71
N ARG A 42 -11.60 6.04 6.53
CA ARG A 42 -12.14 5.95 7.89
C ARG A 42 -13.60 5.54 7.92
N LYS A 43 -14.43 6.06 7.01
CA LYS A 43 -15.85 5.68 6.89
C LYS A 43 -16.04 4.21 6.53
N GLN A 44 -15.10 3.62 5.81
CA GLN A 44 -15.11 2.19 5.49
C GLN A 44 -14.63 1.31 6.65
N GLY A 45 -14.15 1.90 7.74
CA GLY A 45 -13.71 1.17 8.93
C GLY A 45 -12.36 0.46 8.76
N TYR A 46 -11.58 0.82 7.75
CA TYR A 46 -10.24 0.29 7.59
C TYR A 46 -9.30 0.90 8.63
N LEU A 47 -8.66 0.04 9.42
CA LEU A 47 -7.69 0.45 10.45
C LEU A 47 -6.26 0.54 9.90
N GLN A 48 -5.97 -0.23 8.86
CA GLN A 48 -4.66 -0.34 8.22
C GLN A 48 -4.83 -0.69 6.74
N PRO A 49 -3.91 -0.27 5.85
CA PRO A 49 -3.93 -0.65 4.44
C PRO A 49 -3.80 -2.17 4.29
N THR A 50 -4.43 -2.73 3.26
CA THR A 50 -4.17 -4.12 2.90
C THR A 50 -2.76 -4.28 2.33
N ALA A 51 -2.22 -5.49 2.32
CA ALA A 51 -0.87 -5.77 1.80
C ALA A 51 -0.62 -5.16 0.40
N ILE A 52 -1.61 -5.26 -0.50
CA ILE A 52 -1.48 -4.69 -1.84
C ILE A 52 -1.51 -3.16 -1.81
N GLN A 53 -2.37 -2.55 -0.99
CA GLN A 53 -2.46 -1.09 -0.84
C GLN A 53 -1.19 -0.50 -0.22
N ALA A 54 -0.67 -1.16 0.81
CA ALA A 54 0.54 -0.80 1.54
C ALA A 54 1.73 -0.61 0.59
N GLN A 55 1.90 -1.50 -0.39
CA GLN A 55 2.99 -1.40 -1.35
C GLN A 55 2.62 -0.61 -2.62
N ALA A 56 1.35 -0.66 -3.07
CA ALA A 56 0.90 -0.03 -4.31
C ALA A 56 0.79 1.48 -4.22
N TRP A 57 0.24 2.03 -3.14
CA TRP A 57 0.04 3.47 -3.01
C TRP A 57 1.32 4.30 -3.04
N PRO A 58 2.39 3.96 -2.30
CA PRO A 58 3.61 4.74 -2.40
C PRO A 58 4.22 4.67 -3.80
N VAL A 59 4.07 3.56 -4.54
CA VAL A 59 4.48 3.46 -5.95
C VAL A 59 3.60 4.32 -6.87
N ALA A 60 2.28 4.31 -6.68
CA ALA A 60 1.36 5.12 -7.47
C ALA A 60 1.60 6.63 -7.23
N LEU A 61 1.95 7.01 -5.99
CA LEU A 61 2.26 8.39 -5.62
C LEU A 61 3.57 8.91 -6.22
N THR A 62 4.51 8.05 -6.64
CA THR A 62 5.70 8.49 -7.38
C THR A 62 5.42 8.76 -8.85
N GLY A 63 4.21 8.49 -9.35
CA GLY A 63 3.84 8.67 -10.76
C GLY A 63 4.41 7.60 -11.69
N ASN A 64 4.93 6.49 -11.16
CA ASN A 64 5.44 5.38 -11.95
C ASN A 64 4.30 4.44 -12.38
N ASP A 65 4.45 3.82 -13.54
CA ASP A 65 3.56 2.76 -13.98
C ASP A 65 3.64 1.56 -13.02
N LEU A 66 2.49 1.09 -12.55
CA LEU A 66 2.36 0.00 -11.59
C LEU A 66 1.51 -1.13 -12.15
N VAL A 67 2.03 -2.35 -12.09
CA VAL A 67 1.25 -3.58 -12.30
C VAL A 67 1.07 -4.27 -10.94
N ALA A 68 -0.14 -4.20 -10.39
CA ALA A 68 -0.49 -4.79 -9.10
C ALA A 68 -1.29 -6.09 -9.31
N ILE A 69 -0.72 -7.23 -8.88
CA ILE A 69 -1.37 -8.55 -8.94
C ILE A 69 -1.69 -8.99 -7.51
N ALA A 70 -2.97 -9.22 -7.23
CA ALA A 70 -3.44 -9.78 -5.96
C ALA A 70 -4.73 -10.58 -6.19
N GLN A 71 -5.11 -11.48 -5.29
CA GLN A 71 -6.37 -12.24 -5.41
C GLN A 71 -7.61 -11.33 -5.29
N THR A 72 -8.76 -11.74 -5.84
CA THR A 72 -10.03 -11.01 -5.68
C THR A 72 -10.40 -10.90 -4.20
N GLY A 73 -10.87 -9.74 -3.72
CA GLY A 73 -11.16 -9.50 -2.30
C GLY A 73 -9.98 -8.97 -1.45
N SER A 74 -8.77 -8.86 -2.01
CA SER A 74 -7.57 -8.31 -1.33
C SER A 74 -7.52 -6.78 -1.18
N GLY A 75 -8.58 -6.07 -1.56
CA GLY A 75 -8.64 -4.61 -1.46
C GLY A 75 -7.91 -3.85 -2.58
N LYS A 76 -7.67 -4.48 -3.75
CA LYS A 76 -7.12 -3.79 -4.94
C LYS A 76 -7.89 -2.53 -5.34
N THR A 77 -9.19 -2.51 -5.09
CA THR A 77 -10.07 -1.36 -5.29
C THR A 77 -10.52 -0.89 -3.91
N LEU A 78 -10.25 0.38 -3.59
CA LEU A 78 -11.05 1.08 -2.58
C LEU A 78 -12.41 1.34 -3.24
N GLY A 79 -13.47 0.72 -2.71
CA GLY A 79 -14.85 0.97 -3.14
C GLY A 79 -15.37 2.31 -2.67
#